data_AF-D8MMS4-F1
#
_entry.id   AF-D8MMS4-F1
#
_cell.length_a   1.000
_cell.length_b   1.000
_cell.length_c   1.000
_cell.angle_alpha   90.00
_cell.angle_beta   90.00
_cell.angle_gamma   90.00
#
_symmetry.space_group_name_H-M   'P 1'
#
loop_
_entity.id
_entity.type
_entity.pdbx_description
1 polymer ?
#
loop_
_entity_poly.entity_id
_entity_poly.type
_entity_poly.pdbx_seq_one_letter_code
_entity_poly.pdbx_strand_id
1 'polypeptide(L)'
;MVWQDAIDNSISKFRLSEKYSDAENFIAESEESFSIYQKQKSLEYRKSKIKKNNTRYDDFFMSVIGESYYHMRMLSIRRFIIGYDESDLLEKMYVIYTCGLYPCGLKKDGAIIAFNPESLKV
;
A
#
# COMPACT_ATOMS: atom_id res chain seq x y z
N MET A 1 -10.46 17.41 2.26
CA MET A 1 -10.25 16.16 1.52
C MET A 1 -9.66 15.17 2.50
N VAL A 2 -10.31 14.03 2.71
CA VAL A 2 -9.80 12.96 3.56
C VAL A 2 -8.73 12.20 2.76
N TRP A 3 -7.72 11.63 3.43
CA TRP A 3 -6.62 10.89 2.78
C TRP A 3 -7.15 9.80 1.82
N GLN A 4 -8.14 9.04 2.25
CA GLN A 4 -8.77 8.01 1.43
C GLN A 4 -9.43 8.60 0.17
N ASP A 5 -10.14 9.73 0.27
CA ASP A 5 -10.74 10.39 -0.89
C ASP A 5 -9.69 10.73 -1.95
N ALA A 6 -8.49 11.14 -1.52
CA ALA A 6 -7.40 11.48 -2.43
C ALA A 6 -6.91 10.25 -3.22
N ILE A 7 -6.78 9.12 -2.53
CA ILE A 7 -6.39 7.84 -3.14
C ILE A 7 -7.48 7.37 -4.10
N ASP A 8 -8.74 7.36 -3.67
CA ASP A 8 -9.88 6.90 -4.48
C ASP A 8 -10.06 7.76 -5.73
N ASN A 9 -9.85 9.07 -5.63
CA ASN A 9 -9.83 9.98 -6.77
C ASN A 9 -8.67 9.71 -7.75
N SER A 10 -7.53 9.22 -7.27
CA SER A 10 -6.44 8.78 -8.15
C SER A 10 -6.79 7.48 -8.87
N ILE A 11 -7.43 6.55 -8.16
CA ILE A 11 -7.83 5.24 -8.69
C ILE A 11 -8.95 5.35 -9.74
N SER A 12 -9.91 6.24 -9.50
CA SER A 12 -11.08 6.40 -10.37
C SER A 12 -10.71 6.70 -11.84
N LYS A 13 -9.54 7.30 -12.08
CA LYS A 13 -9.01 7.64 -13.41
C LYS A 13 -8.83 6.44 -14.34
N PHE A 14 -8.61 5.24 -13.79
CA PHE A 14 -8.34 4.04 -14.59
C PHE A 14 -9.25 2.85 -14.26
N ARG A 15 -10.03 2.93 -13.18
CA ARG A 15 -10.84 1.81 -12.68
C ARG A 15 -11.90 1.29 -13.65
N LEU A 16 -12.45 2.17 -14.50
CA LEU A 16 -13.48 1.83 -15.50
C LEU A 16 -12.89 1.58 -16.89
N SER A 17 -11.57 1.49 -17.00
CA SER A 17 -10.92 1.18 -18.27
C SER A 17 -11.28 -0.24 -18.73
N GLU A 18 -11.52 -0.41 -20.02
CA GLU A 18 -11.72 -1.73 -20.63
C GLU A 18 -10.50 -2.66 -20.43
N LYS A 19 -9.31 -2.07 -20.28
CA LYS A 19 -8.05 -2.79 -20.02
C LYS A 19 -7.85 -3.21 -18.57
N TYR A 20 -8.78 -2.89 -17.67
CA TYR A 20 -8.62 -3.14 -16.24
C TYR A 20 -8.52 -4.64 -15.93
N SER A 21 -9.36 -5.46 -16.56
CA SER A 21 -9.31 -6.93 -16.43
C SER A 21 -7.95 -7.48 -16.87
N ASP A 22 -7.42 -7.01 -18.00
CA ASP A 22 -6.10 -7.42 -18.51
C ASP A 22 -4.99 -7.03 -17.53
N ALA A 23 -5.08 -5.85 -16.94
CA ALA A 23 -4.13 -5.38 -15.93
C ALA A 23 -4.20 -6.20 -14.64
N GLU A 24 -5.38 -6.62 -14.20
CA GLU A 24 -5.55 -7.52 -13.06
C GLU A 24 -4.96 -8.90 -13.33
N ASN A 25 -5.19 -9.46 -14.53
CA ASN A 25 -4.60 -10.73 -14.94
C ASN A 25 -3.07 -10.64 -15.00
N PHE A 26 -2.52 -9.53 -15.49
CA PHE A 26 -1.08 -9.29 -15.54
C PHE A 26 -0.40 -9.39 -14.16
N ILE A 27 -1.10 -9.01 -13.09
CA ILE A 27 -0.55 -9.03 -11.72
C ILE A 27 -1.05 -10.20 -10.86
N ALA A 28 -1.83 -11.13 -11.41
CA ALA A 28 -2.48 -12.18 -10.65
C ALA A 28 -1.49 -13.08 -9.86
N GLU A 29 -0.33 -13.38 -10.44
CA GLU A 29 0.72 -14.15 -9.76
C GLU A 29 1.29 -13.41 -8.53
N SER A 30 1.40 -12.09 -8.62
CA SER A 30 1.82 -11.25 -7.49
C SER A 30 0.79 -11.25 -6.35
N GLU A 31 -0.51 -11.30 -6.71
CA GLU A 31 -1.62 -11.40 -5.76
C GLU A 31 -1.59 -12.73 -5.00
N GLU A 32 -1.36 -13.84 -5.71
CA GLU A 32 -1.22 -15.16 -5.10
C GLU A 32 -0.02 -15.20 -4.15
N SER A 33 1.13 -14.71 -4.60
CA SER A 33 2.35 -14.62 -3.81
C SER A 33 2.15 -13.80 -2.53
N PHE A 34 1.48 -12.64 -2.64
CA PHE A 34 1.17 -11.81 -1.49
C PHE A 34 0.17 -12.49 -0.54
N SER A 35 -0.85 -13.18 -1.05
CA SER A 35 -1.82 -13.91 -0.23
C SER A 35 -1.15 -15.00 0.61
N ILE A 36 -0.22 -15.76 0.02
CA ILE A 36 0.58 -16.77 0.74
C ILE A 36 1.43 -16.10 1.82
N TYR A 37 2.16 -15.04 1.45
CA TYR A 37 2.98 -14.28 2.38
C TYR A 37 2.19 -13.69 3.55
N GLN A 38 1.03 -13.08 3.28
CA GLN A 38 0.17 -12.47 4.29
C GLN A 38 -0.40 -13.53 5.24
N LYS A 39 -0.80 -14.70 4.74
CA LYS A 39 -1.23 -15.83 5.58
C LYS A 39 -0.12 -16.28 6.53
N GLN A 40 1.10 -16.45 6.01
CA GLN A 40 2.26 -16.80 6.82
C GLN A 40 2.54 -15.75 7.89
N LYS A 41 2.61 -14.47 7.51
CA LYS A 41 2.87 -13.37 8.44
C LYS A 41 1.79 -13.23 9.51
N SER A 42 0.53 -13.40 9.14
CA SER A 42 -0.58 -13.39 10.09
C SER A 42 -0.47 -14.52 11.13
N LEU A 43 -0.06 -15.73 10.72
CA LEU A 43 0.17 -16.83 11.64
C LEU A 43 1.36 -16.57 12.58
N GLU A 44 2.47 -16.05 12.06
CA GLU A 44 3.65 -15.65 12.84
C GLU A 44 3.30 -14.58 13.88
N TYR A 45 2.57 -13.54 13.46
CA TYR A 45 2.10 -12.47 14.34
C TYR A 45 1.16 -13.00 15.43
N ARG A 46 0.17 -13.83 15.09
CA ARG A 46 -0.75 -14.42 16.08
C ARG A 46 -0.02 -15.25 17.13
N LYS A 47 0.93 -16.09 16.71
CA LYS A 47 1.80 -16.86 17.63
C LYS A 47 2.57 -15.93 18.57
N SER A 48 3.07 -14.81 18.04
CA SER A 48 3.81 -13.81 18.82
C SER A 48 2.92 -13.05 19.80
N LYS A 49 1.69 -12.70 19.41
CA LYS A 49 0.69 -12.09 20.33
C LYS A 49 0.35 -13.01 21.50
N ILE A 50 0.17 -14.31 21.25
CA ILE A 50 -0.08 -15.30 22.32
C ILE A 50 1.11 -15.37 23.28
N LYS A 51 2.33 -15.36 22.74
CA LYS A 51 3.58 -15.35 23.52
C LYS A 51 3.91 -14.00 24.16
N LYS A 52 3.17 -12.93 23.83
CA LYS A 52 3.39 -11.55 24.28
C LYS A 52 4.80 -11.02 23.97
N ASN A 53 5.35 -11.38 22.81
CA ASN A 53 6.67 -10.93 22.36
C ASN A 53 6.62 -10.10 21.06
N ASN A 54 5.44 -9.64 20.65
CA ASN A 54 5.26 -8.69 19.56
C ASN A 54 5.72 -7.27 19.97
N THR A 55 6.34 -6.55 19.05
CA THR A 55 6.73 -5.16 19.20
C THR A 55 5.63 -4.21 18.72
N ARG A 56 5.76 -2.90 19.02
CA ARG A 56 4.87 -1.87 18.44
C ARG A 56 5.02 -1.79 16.92
N TYR A 57 6.23 -2.06 16.42
CA TYR A 57 6.50 -2.18 14.99
C TYR A 57 5.70 -3.33 14.36
N ASP A 58 5.68 -4.51 15.00
CA ASP A 58 4.91 -5.67 14.49
C ASP A 58 3.41 -5.36 14.42
N ASP A 59 2.88 -4.72 15.47
CA ASP A 59 1.47 -4.32 15.51
C ASP A 59 1.14 -3.33 14.38
N PHE A 60 2.00 -2.34 14.14
CA PHE A 60 1.85 -1.37 13.05
C PHE A 60 1.98 -2.02 11.66
N PHE A 61 3.02 -2.83 11.46
CA PHE A 61 3.25 -3.52 10.19
C PHE A 61 2.03 -4.35 9.80
N MET A 62 1.47 -5.10 10.75
CA MET A 62 0.29 -5.92 10.50
C MET A 62 -0.97 -5.10 10.27
N SER A 63 -1.08 -3.88 10.81
CA SER A 63 -2.22 -3.01 10.53
C SER A 63 -2.19 -2.38 9.14
N VAL A 64 -1.01 -2.18 8.55
CA VAL A 64 -0.87 -1.43 7.28
C VAL A 64 -0.48 -2.28 6.07
N ILE A 65 -0.03 -3.52 6.26
CA ILE A 65 0.53 -4.32 5.15
C ILE A 65 -0.48 -4.59 4.03
N GLY A 66 -1.74 -4.88 4.37
CA GLY A 66 -2.79 -5.14 3.37
C GLY A 66 -3.10 -3.90 2.53
N GLU A 67 -3.22 -2.76 3.19
CA GLU A 67 -3.47 -1.48 2.53
C GLU A 67 -2.26 -1.03 1.69
N SER A 68 -1.04 -1.19 2.22
CA SER A 68 0.19 -0.85 1.50
C SER A 68 0.33 -1.67 0.22
N TYR A 69 0.01 -2.97 0.29
CA TYR A 69 -0.03 -3.82 -0.90
C TYR A 69 -1.13 -3.36 -1.88
N TYR A 70 -2.32 -3.02 -1.40
CA TYR A 70 -3.39 -2.49 -2.26
C TYR A 70 -2.95 -1.23 -3.01
N HIS A 71 -2.24 -0.30 -2.37
CA HIS A 71 -1.69 0.88 -3.05
C HIS A 71 -0.72 0.50 -4.18
N MET A 72 0.18 -0.46 -3.93
CA MET A 72 1.12 -0.94 -4.95
C MET A 72 0.41 -1.68 -6.09
N ARG A 73 -0.61 -2.47 -5.76
CA ARG A 73 -1.48 -3.14 -6.73
C ARG A 73 -2.15 -2.12 -7.66
N MET A 74 -2.77 -1.08 -7.09
CA MET A 74 -3.40 0.00 -7.85
C MET A 74 -2.41 0.76 -8.72
N LEU A 75 -1.21 1.03 -8.21
CA LEU A 75 -0.14 1.66 -8.98
C LEU A 75 0.28 0.80 -10.19
N SER A 76 0.46 -0.51 -10.00
CA SER A 76 0.82 -1.42 -11.09
C SER A 76 -0.26 -1.45 -12.18
N ILE A 77 -1.53 -1.56 -11.79
CA ILE A 77 -2.66 -1.50 -12.72
C ILE A 77 -2.68 -0.16 -13.47
N ARG A 78 -2.51 0.95 -12.75
CA ARG A 78 -2.42 2.29 -13.37
C ARG A 78 -1.32 2.36 -14.42
N ARG A 79 -0.10 1.94 -14.06
CA ARG A 79 1.06 1.94 -14.98
C ARG A 79 0.80 1.09 -16.22
N PHE A 80 0.11 -0.03 -16.08
CA PHE A 80 -0.29 -0.87 -17.21
C PHE A 80 -1.28 -0.15 -18.14
N ILE A 81 -2.30 0.51 -17.59
CA ILE A 81 -3.40 1.09 -18.39
C ILE A 81 -3.01 2.43 -19.01
N ILE A 82 -2.49 3.36 -18.21
CA ILE A 82 -2.25 4.76 -18.60
C ILE A 82 -0.79 5.19 -18.50
N GLY A 83 0.13 4.28 -18.16
CA GLY A 83 1.57 4.56 -18.11
C GLY A 83 2.04 5.26 -16.83
N TYR A 84 3.34 5.55 -16.79
CA TYR A 84 4.00 6.28 -15.69
C TYR A 84 3.67 7.77 -15.71
N ASP A 85 3.50 8.38 -14.53
CA ASP A 85 3.25 9.82 -14.36
C ASP A 85 3.70 10.28 -12.97
N GLU A 86 4.86 10.94 -12.91
CA GLU A 86 5.45 11.43 -11.66
C GLU A 86 4.55 12.38 -10.84
N SER A 87 3.55 12.99 -11.48
CA SER A 87 2.63 13.91 -10.80
C SER A 87 1.53 13.17 -10.03
N ASP A 88 1.28 11.89 -10.34
CA ASP A 88 0.22 11.09 -9.74
C ASP A 88 0.47 10.78 -8.26
N LEU A 89 -0.63 10.68 -7.50
CA LEU A 89 -0.56 10.42 -6.06
C LEU A 89 0.04 9.04 -5.76
N LEU A 90 -0.33 8.01 -6.52
CA LEU A 90 0.17 6.64 -6.28
C LEU A 90 1.67 6.53 -6.57
N GLU A 91 2.17 7.29 -7.54
CA GLU A 91 3.60 7.37 -7.86
C GLU A 91 4.39 8.06 -6.74
N LYS A 92 3.85 9.16 -6.20
CA LYS A 92 4.43 9.83 -5.02
C LYS A 92 4.42 8.94 -3.78
N MET A 93 3.34 8.18 -3.57
CA MET A 93 3.25 7.20 -2.48
C MET A 93 4.31 6.10 -2.64
N TYR A 94 4.55 5.61 -3.85
CA TYR A 94 5.61 4.63 -4.11
C TYR A 94 6.99 5.13 -3.70
N VAL A 95 7.35 6.37 -4.02
CA VAL A 95 8.61 6.98 -3.55
C VAL A 95 8.71 6.99 -2.02
N ILE A 96 7.61 7.30 -1.33
CA ILE A 96 7.58 7.28 0.15
C ILE A 96 7.81 5.86 0.68
N TYR A 97 7.15 4.86 0.10
CA TYR A 97 7.34 3.46 0.46
C TYR A 97 8.78 2.98 0.24
N THR A 98 9.43 3.37 -0.87
CA THR A 98 10.83 2.97 -1.14
C THR A 98 11.83 3.63 -0.18
N CYS A 99 11.47 4.74 0.46
CA CYS A 99 12.21 5.32 1.57
C CYS A 99 11.99 4.61 2.92
N GLY A 100 11.19 3.54 2.98
CA GLY A 100 10.84 2.86 4.22
C GLY A 100 9.83 3.62 5.09
N LEU A 101 9.14 4.61 4.53
CA LEU A 101 8.12 5.40 5.21
C LEU A 101 6.72 4.92 4.83
N TYR A 102 5.72 5.28 5.63
CA TYR A 102 4.32 4.97 5.38
C TYR A 102 3.52 6.25 5.09
N PRO A 103 2.98 6.44 3.87
CA PRO A 103 2.14 7.59 3.54
C PRO A 103 0.79 7.48 4.25
N CYS A 104 0.44 8.48 5.06
CA CYS A 104 -0.70 8.38 5.98
C CYS A 104 -1.57 9.64 6.04
N GLY A 105 -1.35 10.61 5.15
CA GLY A 105 -2.17 11.81 5.14
C GLY A 105 -1.80 12.82 4.07
N LEU A 106 -2.63 13.86 3.97
CA LEU A 106 -2.44 14.98 3.06
C LEU A 106 -2.66 16.29 3.80
N LYS A 107 -1.75 17.26 3.60
CA LYS A 107 -1.91 18.63 4.05
C LYS A 107 -2.84 19.43 3.13
N LYS A 108 -3.29 20.60 3.59
CA LYS A 108 -4.14 21.51 2.81
C LYS A 108 -3.48 22.01 1.52
N ASP A 109 -2.16 22.11 1.50
CA ASP A 109 -1.33 22.50 0.35
C ASP A 109 -1.05 21.34 -0.62
N GLY A 110 -1.57 20.13 -0.34
CA GLY A 110 -1.35 18.94 -1.16
C GLY A 110 -0.07 18.16 -0.85
N ALA A 111 0.71 18.56 0.16
CA ALA A 111 1.88 17.78 0.58
C ALA A 111 1.46 16.49 1.30
N ILE A 112 2.10 15.37 0.95
CA ILE A 112 1.86 14.07 1.59
C ILE A 112 2.55 14.04 2.96
N ILE A 113 1.83 13.55 3.96
CA ILE A 113 2.35 13.26 5.29
C ILE A 113 2.78 11.80 5.30
N ALA A 114 4.00 11.55 5.79
CA ALA A 114 4.54 10.21 5.94
C ALA A 114 4.94 9.95 7.41
N PHE A 115 4.63 8.75 7.88
CA PHE A 115 5.06 8.24 9.17
C PHE A 115 6.35 7.44 9.00
N ASN A 116 7.27 7.52 9.98
CA ASN A 116 8.49 6.73 10.03
C ASN A 116 8.31 5.50 10.95
N PRO A 117 8.12 4.28 10.41
CA PRO A 117 7.91 3.08 11.21
C PRO A 117 9.12 2.69 12.07
N GLU A 118 10.34 3.08 11.71
CA GLU A 118 11.54 2.79 12.50
C GLU A 118 11.46 3.38 13.92
N SER A 119 10.69 4.47 14.10
CA SER A 119 10.43 5.06 15.42
C SER A 119 9.69 4.12 16.39
N LEU A 120 9.10 3.03 15.89
CA LEU A 120 8.39 2.03 16.69
C LEU A 120 9.27 0.85 17.14
N LYS A 121 10.53 0.79 16.71
CA LYS A 121 11.50 -0.24 17.12
C LYS A 121 12.24 0.12 18.41
N VAL A 122 11.93 1.28 18.99
CA VAL A 122 12.49 1.81 20.25
C VAL A 122 11.91 1.06 21.45
#